data_AF-A0A1S1QF32-F1
#
_entry.id   AF-A0A1S1QF32-F1
#
_cell.length_a   1.000
_cell.length_b   1.000
_cell.length_c   1.000
_cell.angle_alpha   90.00
_cell.angle_beta   90.00
_cell.angle_gamma   90.00
#
_symmetry.space_group_name_H-M   'P 1'
#
loop_
_entity.id
_entity.type
_entity.pdbx_description
1 polymer ?
#
loop_
_entity_poly.entity_id
_entity_poly.type
_entity_poly.pdbx_seq_one_letter_code
_entity_poly.pdbx_strand_id
1 'polypeptide(L)'
;MRLALRALAVAAISCLVACGSSSGAGGGTDGGNIRAVDGPVDTGSLGEICDGRTALTSAPPYSGPAPHPVTVFSQQQGNDPTGPTFPIRVLSNVGQAEQEPFQSPTARTQLVACAERADRTPTEVACRFDIGSQDRVPFFRTSYRITVREAHSGKVVATIPVDPAAAGCPTSVKVAWSGAEVFSAPTDRQLVSALAAFTSWDGTGTSPPAGEPADIPAPAAAPVVAGSVRMTTAAAVDPTSPVIRDHLAFWATFAAIQEGNRAEFSALRDRVDPEFLGTLTTILDQSRSDPGRSTRGPLHLMVTGVSQENGAVAVDSCVDETERETIRQSEPTGEIGIRHRLRVTMRQAAGGYLATGFADAPPAACPPPTGKVG
;
A
#
# COMPACT_ATOMS: atom_id res chain seq x y z
N MET A 1 -8.41 36.57 53.28
CA MET A 1 -9.10 36.19 54.53
C MET A 1 -10.58 36.00 54.22
N ARG A 2 -11.02 34.73 54.09
CA ARG A 2 -12.35 34.16 54.39
C ARG A 2 -12.48 32.82 53.67
N LEU A 3 -12.30 31.77 54.47
CA LEU A 3 -12.72 30.39 54.27
C LEU A 3 -14.23 30.30 54.02
N ALA A 4 -14.65 29.30 53.24
CA ALA A 4 -15.85 28.45 53.41
C ALA A 4 -16.13 27.73 52.08
N LEU A 5 -16.57 26.48 51.98
CA LEU A 5 -16.75 25.35 52.89
C LEU A 5 -16.94 24.13 51.95
N ARG A 6 -16.36 22.98 52.30
CA ARG A 6 -16.60 21.70 51.60
C ARG A 6 -18.02 21.21 51.87
N ALA A 7 -18.66 20.58 50.88
CA ALA A 7 -19.70 19.60 51.12
C ALA A 7 -19.49 18.40 50.17
N LEU A 8 -19.04 17.29 50.76
CA LEU A 8 -19.14 15.95 50.18
C LEU A 8 -20.61 15.54 50.17
N ALA A 9 -21.11 15.05 49.03
CA ALA A 9 -22.32 14.25 48.97
C ALA A 9 -21.94 12.85 48.47
N VAL A 10 -21.86 11.92 49.42
CA VAL A 10 -21.87 10.48 49.16
C VAL A 10 -23.34 10.09 49.06
N ALA A 11 -23.78 9.57 47.92
CA ALA A 11 -25.06 8.91 47.78
C ALA A 11 -24.82 7.53 47.15
N ALA A 12 -25.05 6.50 47.96
CA ALA A 12 -25.11 5.10 47.58
C ALA A 12 -26.58 4.67 47.45
N ILE A 13 -26.76 3.45 46.93
CA ILE A 13 -28.00 2.63 46.91
C ILE A 13 -28.95 3.09 45.77
N SER A 14 -29.47 2.27 44.86
CA SER A 14 -29.92 0.87 44.95
C SER A 14 -30.12 0.26 43.56
N CYS A 15 -29.96 -1.06 43.48
CA CYS A 15 -30.39 -1.90 42.36
C CYS A 15 -31.90 -1.80 42.11
N LEU A 16 -32.31 -1.66 40.85
CA LEU A 16 -33.65 -2.01 40.37
C LEU A 16 -33.51 -2.91 39.14
N VAL A 17 -33.81 -4.20 39.34
CA VAL A 17 -34.12 -5.15 38.29
C VAL A 17 -35.57 -4.89 37.88
N ALA A 18 -35.78 -4.53 36.61
CA ALA A 18 -37.10 -4.49 36.01
C ALA A 18 -37.02 -5.13 34.62
N CYS A 19 -37.60 -6.32 34.50
CA CYS A 19 -38.00 -6.92 33.23
C CYS A 19 -39.13 -6.07 32.64
N GLY A 20 -39.00 -5.67 31.38
CA GLY A 20 -40.02 -4.90 30.67
C GLY A 20 -39.78 -4.95 29.17
N SER A 21 -40.44 -5.91 28.53
CA SER A 21 -40.45 -6.15 27.08
C SER A 21 -41.19 -5.02 26.36
N SER A 22 -40.56 -4.39 25.37
CA SER A 22 -41.26 -3.68 24.30
C SER A 22 -40.47 -3.76 22.99
N SER A 23 -41.14 -4.37 22.02
CA SER A 23 -40.79 -4.66 20.64
C SER A 23 -40.67 -3.41 19.74
N GLY A 24 -39.65 -3.36 18.88
CA GLY A 24 -39.68 -2.56 17.64
C GLY A 24 -38.33 -2.07 17.13
N ALA A 25 -37.83 -2.75 16.08
CA ALA A 25 -36.80 -2.36 15.10
C ALA A 25 -35.42 -1.93 15.67
N GLY A 26 -34.36 -2.74 15.66
CA GLY A 26 -33.89 -3.56 14.55
C GLY A 26 -32.62 -2.94 13.95
N GLY A 27 -31.52 -2.99 14.69
CA GLY A 27 -30.20 -2.54 14.27
C GLY A 27 -29.16 -3.15 15.21
N GLY A 28 -28.95 -4.46 15.06
CA GLY A 28 -28.13 -5.27 15.96
C GLY A 28 -26.69 -4.80 16.00
N THR A 29 -26.23 -4.37 17.18
CA THR A 29 -24.83 -4.52 17.55
C THR A 29 -24.58 -6.00 17.78
N ASP A 30 -24.20 -6.71 16.71
CA ASP A 30 -23.63 -8.04 16.80
C ASP A 30 -22.38 -7.96 17.67
N GLY A 31 -22.51 -8.38 18.92
CA GLY A 31 -21.40 -8.80 19.78
C GLY A 31 -20.83 -10.13 19.27
N GLY A 32 -20.51 -10.18 17.98
CA GLY A 32 -19.82 -11.32 17.38
C GLY A 32 -18.50 -11.50 18.10
N ASN A 33 -18.27 -12.68 18.66
CA ASN A 33 -17.02 -12.99 19.34
C ASN A 33 -15.86 -12.71 18.37
N ILE A 34 -14.99 -11.76 18.74
CA ILE A 34 -13.76 -11.49 17.99
C ILE A 34 -12.94 -12.77 17.99
N ARG A 35 -12.64 -13.28 16.80
CA ARG A 35 -11.79 -14.44 16.61
C ARG A 35 -10.33 -13.99 16.58
N ALA A 36 -9.60 -14.32 17.63
CA ALA A 36 -8.15 -14.27 17.60
C ALA A 36 -7.62 -15.27 16.55
N VAL A 37 -6.79 -14.79 15.63
CA VAL A 37 -6.12 -15.62 14.63
C VAL A 37 -4.62 -15.39 14.72
N ASP A 38 -3.86 -16.49 14.66
CA ASP A 38 -2.42 -16.47 14.50
C ASP A 38 -2.10 -16.38 13.00
N GLY A 39 -1.20 -15.49 12.62
CA GLY A 39 -0.83 -15.29 11.22
C GLY A 39 0.17 -14.15 11.00
N PRO A 40 0.65 -13.94 9.77
CA PRO A 40 1.47 -12.78 9.46
C PRO A 40 0.68 -11.49 9.64
N VAL A 41 1.36 -10.44 10.12
CA VAL A 41 0.79 -9.09 10.19
C VAL A 41 1.07 -8.39 8.86
N ASP A 42 0.16 -8.59 7.92
CA ASP A 42 0.18 -7.97 6.59
C ASP A 42 -1.08 -7.14 6.32
N THR A 43 -1.09 -6.43 5.19
CA THR A 43 -2.17 -5.52 4.81
C THR A 43 -3.52 -6.21 4.71
N GLY A 44 -3.57 -7.44 4.17
CA GLY A 44 -4.82 -8.17 4.02
C GLY A 44 -5.40 -8.53 5.39
N SER A 45 -4.56 -9.11 6.24
CA SER A 45 -4.92 -9.54 7.59
C SER A 45 -5.35 -8.36 8.48
N LEU A 46 -4.69 -7.21 8.36
CA LEU A 46 -5.09 -5.99 9.07
C LEU A 46 -6.40 -5.41 8.53
N GLY A 47 -6.67 -5.56 7.23
CA GLY A 47 -7.93 -5.14 6.61
C GLY A 47 -9.14 -5.92 7.17
N GLU A 48 -8.98 -7.21 7.45
CA GLU A 48 -10.04 -8.04 8.05
C GLU A 48 -10.46 -7.57 9.45
N ILE A 49 -9.56 -6.90 10.20
CA ILE A 49 -9.87 -6.35 11.53
C ILE A 49 -10.98 -5.30 11.43
N CYS A 50 -11.10 -4.64 10.28
CA CYS A 50 -12.17 -3.66 10.06
C CYS A 50 -13.57 -4.28 10.02
N ASP A 51 -13.70 -5.56 9.66
CA ASP A 51 -14.98 -6.27 9.74
C ASP A 51 -15.44 -6.49 11.20
N GLY A 52 -14.56 -6.22 12.17
CA GLY A 52 -14.84 -6.31 13.60
C GLY A 52 -14.97 -7.74 14.13
N ARG A 53 -14.55 -8.73 13.33
CA ARG A 53 -14.69 -10.16 13.64
C ARG A 53 -13.36 -10.87 13.92
N THR A 54 -12.23 -10.22 13.62
CA THR A 54 -10.90 -10.82 13.75
C THR A 54 -9.94 -9.92 14.53
N ALA A 55 -8.94 -10.55 15.13
CA ALA A 55 -7.81 -9.93 15.78
C ALA A 55 -6.54 -10.73 15.47
N LEU A 56 -5.40 -10.05 15.34
CA LEU A 56 -4.12 -10.68 15.02
C LEU A 56 -3.26 -10.75 16.28
N THR A 57 -3.23 -11.90 16.95
CA THR A 57 -2.44 -12.12 18.18
C THR A 57 -0.93 -11.92 17.96
N SER A 58 -0.46 -12.02 16.73
CA SER A 58 0.92 -11.73 16.32
C SER A 58 1.23 -10.24 16.17
N ALA A 59 0.22 -9.37 16.12
CA ALA A 59 0.42 -7.92 16.09
C ALA A 59 0.89 -7.42 17.46
N PRO A 60 1.78 -6.40 17.51
CA PRO A 60 2.18 -5.80 18.77
C PRO A 60 0.97 -5.24 19.53
N PRO A 61 0.88 -5.47 20.85
CA PRO A 61 -0.22 -4.93 21.65
C PRO A 61 -0.17 -3.40 21.71
N TYR A 62 -1.34 -2.78 21.73
CA TYR A 62 -1.47 -1.34 21.89
C TYR A 62 -1.10 -0.94 23.32
N SER A 63 0.12 -0.42 23.48
CA SER A 63 0.71 -0.07 24.77
C SER A 63 1.84 0.95 24.62
N GLY A 64 2.23 1.58 25.74
CA GLY A 64 3.28 2.59 25.78
C GLY A 64 2.78 4.00 25.45
N PRO A 65 3.67 5.01 25.48
CA PRO A 65 3.33 6.35 25.02
C PRO A 65 3.25 6.41 23.49
N ALA A 66 2.41 7.32 22.99
CA ALA A 66 2.39 7.70 21.57
C ALA A 66 3.78 8.22 21.11
N PRO A 67 4.09 8.20 19.81
CA PRO A 67 3.23 7.83 18.68
C PRO A 67 3.06 6.32 18.47
N HIS A 68 1.84 5.90 18.19
CA HIS A 68 1.51 4.49 17.90
C HIS A 68 1.43 4.24 16.39
N PRO A 69 2.10 3.18 15.87
CA PRO A 69 1.94 2.75 14.49
C PRO A 69 0.48 2.42 14.16
N VAL A 70 -0.06 3.09 13.14
CA VAL A 70 -1.46 2.95 12.70
C VAL A 70 -1.54 2.66 11.21
N THR A 71 -2.35 1.67 10.83
CA THR A 71 -2.75 1.50 9.43
C THR A 71 -4.19 1.96 9.27
N VAL A 72 -4.43 2.92 8.40
CA VAL A 72 -5.77 3.41 8.10
C VAL A 72 -6.32 2.62 6.93
N PHE A 73 -7.54 2.12 7.05
CA PHE A 73 -8.26 1.51 5.94
C PHE A 73 -9.54 2.27 5.68
N SER A 74 -9.91 2.38 4.41
CA SER A 74 -11.26 2.78 4.06
C SER A 74 -12.10 1.55 3.83
N GLN A 75 -13.10 1.35 4.67
CA GLN A 75 -14.19 0.45 4.32
C GLN A 75 -15.04 1.15 3.26
N GLN A 76 -15.27 0.47 2.14
CA GLN A 76 -16.13 0.97 1.06
C GLN A 76 -15.66 2.30 0.44
N GLN A 77 -14.36 2.45 0.16
CA GLN A 77 -13.89 3.57 -0.67
C GLN A 77 -14.24 3.33 -2.14
N GLY A 78 -14.88 4.31 -2.76
CA GLY A 78 -15.34 4.25 -4.15
C GLY A 78 -16.78 3.74 -4.28
N ASN A 79 -17.21 3.54 -5.52
CA ASN A 79 -18.61 3.26 -5.86
C ASN A 79 -18.87 1.73 -5.87
N ASP A 80 -18.06 0.95 -5.15
CA ASP A 80 -18.22 -0.50 -5.00
C ASP A 80 -18.78 -0.81 -3.60
N PRO A 81 -20.07 -1.18 -3.49
CA PRO A 81 -20.68 -1.57 -2.22
C PRO A 81 -20.13 -2.88 -1.64
N THR A 82 -19.28 -3.60 -2.39
CA THR A 82 -18.62 -4.86 -2.02
C THR A 82 -17.09 -4.75 -2.01
N GLY A 83 -16.55 -3.53 -2.21
CA GLY A 83 -15.15 -3.33 -2.52
C GLY A 83 -14.18 -3.66 -1.36
N PRO A 84 -12.94 -4.08 -1.67
CA PRO A 84 -11.95 -4.41 -0.66
C PRO A 84 -11.65 -3.23 0.27
N THR A 85 -11.39 -3.55 1.54
CA THR A 85 -10.85 -2.63 2.53
C THR A 85 -9.40 -2.28 2.14
N PHE A 86 -9.19 -1.17 1.46
CA PHE A 86 -7.85 -0.74 1.04
C PHE A 86 -7.21 0.18 2.07
N PRO A 87 -5.90 0.05 2.33
CA PRO A 87 -5.21 0.97 3.21
C PRO A 87 -5.16 2.36 2.55
N ILE A 88 -5.52 3.39 3.31
CA ILE A 88 -5.30 4.78 2.92
C ILE A 88 -3.85 5.11 3.26
N ARG A 89 -3.05 5.44 2.26
CA ARG A 89 -1.74 6.04 2.49
C ARG A 89 -1.89 7.54 2.64
N VAL A 90 -1.52 8.06 3.79
CA VAL A 90 -1.39 9.49 4.05
C VAL A 90 -0.28 10.05 3.14
N LEU A 91 -0.61 10.95 2.20
CA LEU A 91 0.35 11.51 1.23
C LEU A 91 1.34 12.50 1.86
N SER A 92 2.34 12.90 1.06
CA SER A 92 3.51 13.72 1.42
C SER A 92 3.22 15.17 1.85
N ASN A 93 1.96 15.58 1.99
CA ASN A 93 1.54 16.96 2.28
C ASN A 93 1.44 17.29 3.78
N VAL A 94 1.81 16.35 4.65
CA VAL A 94 1.95 16.52 6.11
C VAL A 94 3.42 16.42 6.53
N GLY A 95 3.80 16.85 7.73
CA GLY A 95 5.19 16.82 8.17
C GLY A 95 5.75 15.39 8.32
N GLN A 96 7.07 15.20 8.21
CA GLN A 96 7.71 13.87 8.35
C GLN A 96 7.40 13.20 9.70
N ALA A 97 7.40 13.98 10.79
CA ALA A 97 7.07 13.47 12.13
C ALA A 97 5.59 13.03 12.25
N GLU A 98 4.69 13.65 11.48
CA GLU A 98 3.27 13.26 11.46
C GLU A 98 3.02 12.03 10.57
N GLN A 99 3.92 11.77 9.60
CA GLN A 99 3.86 10.65 8.66
C GLN A 99 4.34 9.33 9.25
N GLU A 100 5.38 9.38 10.10
CA GLU A 100 6.06 8.20 10.65
C GLU A 100 5.11 7.12 11.22
N PRO A 101 4.06 7.47 11.99
CA PRO A 101 3.15 6.47 12.56
C PRO A 101 2.30 5.77 11.51
N PHE A 102 2.04 6.43 10.37
CA PHE A 102 1.25 5.90 9.25
C PHE A 102 2.08 5.15 8.22
N GLN A 103 3.40 5.39 8.20
CA GLN A 103 4.36 4.77 7.28
C GLN A 103 5.17 3.65 7.94
N SER A 104 4.92 3.39 9.23
CA SER A 104 5.55 2.30 9.95
C SER A 104 5.35 0.95 9.23
N PRO A 105 6.36 0.07 9.23
CA PRO A 105 6.22 -1.26 8.64
C PRO A 105 4.97 -1.97 9.16
N THR A 106 4.22 -2.63 8.28
CA THR A 106 2.93 -3.25 8.62
C THR A 106 3.03 -4.19 9.82
N ALA A 107 4.13 -4.93 9.94
CA ALA A 107 4.42 -5.83 11.07
C ALA A 107 4.51 -5.14 12.44
N ARG A 108 4.67 -3.82 12.48
CA ARG A 108 4.71 -3.01 13.70
C ARG A 108 3.37 -2.35 14.04
N THR A 109 2.34 -2.53 13.20
CA THR A 109 1.03 -1.89 13.39
C THR A 109 0.40 -2.31 14.71
N GLN A 110 0.13 -1.33 15.58
CA GLN A 110 -0.59 -1.52 16.84
C GLN A 110 -2.07 -1.22 16.70
N LEU A 111 -2.41 -0.26 15.83
CA LEU A 111 -3.76 0.25 15.65
C LEU A 111 -4.22 0.14 14.20
N VAL A 112 -5.48 -0.23 14.01
CA VAL A 112 -6.17 -0.22 12.71
C VAL A 112 -7.28 0.81 12.76
N ALA A 113 -7.23 1.82 11.90
CA ALA A 113 -8.23 2.86 11.81
C ALA A 113 -9.15 2.59 10.62
N CYS A 114 -10.39 2.16 10.89
CA CYS A 114 -11.36 1.75 9.89
C CYS A 114 -12.34 2.89 9.59
N ALA A 115 -12.15 3.57 8.46
CA ALA A 115 -13.01 4.65 8.01
C ALA A 115 -14.23 4.08 7.27
N GLU A 116 -15.41 4.23 7.87
CA GLU A 116 -16.70 3.83 7.31
C GLU A 116 -17.52 5.07 6.97
N ARG A 117 -18.34 5.02 5.91
CA ARG A 117 -19.30 6.09 5.61
C ARG A 117 -20.42 6.06 6.64
N ALA A 118 -20.66 7.19 7.29
CA ALA A 118 -21.70 7.33 8.30
C ALA A 118 -23.01 7.90 7.72
N ASP A 119 -22.91 8.92 6.88
CA ASP A 119 -24.05 9.56 6.24
C ASP A 119 -23.65 10.17 4.89
N ARG A 120 -24.62 10.41 4.00
CA ARG A 120 -24.41 11.07 2.72
C ARG A 120 -25.50 12.10 2.43
N THR A 121 -25.11 13.22 1.84
CA THR A 121 -26.00 14.27 1.38
C THR A 121 -25.80 14.46 -0.13
N PRO A 122 -26.87 14.42 -0.94
CA PRO A 122 -26.76 14.71 -2.37
C PRO A 122 -26.26 16.14 -2.58
N THR A 123 -25.50 16.33 -3.66
CA THR A 123 -25.09 17.67 -4.11
C THR A 123 -25.63 17.94 -5.50
N GLU A 124 -25.57 19.20 -5.93
CA GLU A 124 -25.88 19.58 -7.32
C GLU A 124 -24.70 19.29 -8.29
N VAL A 125 -23.57 18.79 -7.77
CA VAL A 125 -22.38 18.50 -8.55
C VAL A 125 -22.50 17.12 -9.20
N ALA A 126 -22.18 17.05 -10.49
CA ALA A 126 -22.00 15.81 -11.22
C ALA A 126 -20.58 15.74 -11.77
N CYS A 127 -19.88 14.65 -11.47
CA CYS A 127 -18.53 14.40 -11.92
C CYS A 127 -18.51 13.83 -13.32
N ARG A 128 -17.62 14.36 -14.15
CA ARG A 128 -17.39 13.85 -15.50
C ARG A 128 -16.11 13.06 -15.53
N PHE A 129 -16.18 11.87 -16.12
CA PHE A 129 -15.05 11.00 -16.36
C PHE A 129 -15.06 10.60 -17.82
N ASP A 130 -13.90 10.60 -18.48
CA ASP A 130 -13.75 10.27 -19.90
C ASP A 130 -13.75 8.75 -20.12
N ILE A 131 -14.81 8.05 -19.66
CA ILE A 131 -14.90 6.59 -19.71
C ILE A 131 -16.36 6.19 -20.02
N GLY A 132 -16.58 5.40 -21.08
CA GLY A 132 -17.90 4.78 -21.37
C GLY A 132 -18.98 5.71 -21.94
N SER A 133 -20.25 5.33 -21.77
CA SER A 133 -21.45 6.00 -22.35
C SER A 133 -22.20 6.91 -21.36
N GLN A 134 -21.71 7.04 -20.13
CA GLN A 134 -22.29 7.89 -19.09
C GLN A 134 -21.26 8.90 -18.59
N ASP A 135 -21.32 10.12 -19.13
CA ASP A 135 -20.33 11.17 -18.88
C ASP A 135 -20.56 11.92 -17.56
N ARG A 136 -21.54 11.51 -16.73
CA ARG A 136 -21.96 12.23 -15.52
C ARG A 136 -22.34 11.28 -14.39
N VAL A 137 -21.62 11.38 -13.28
CA VAL A 137 -21.85 10.60 -12.07
C VAL A 137 -22.20 11.55 -10.92
N PRO A 138 -23.32 11.36 -10.20
CA PRO A 138 -23.70 12.26 -9.11
C PRO A 138 -22.66 12.26 -7.99
N PHE A 139 -22.35 13.44 -7.46
CA PHE A 139 -21.45 13.62 -6.34
C PHE A 139 -22.25 13.82 -5.04
N PHE A 140 -21.83 13.12 -4.00
CA PHE A 140 -22.41 13.18 -2.66
C PHE A 140 -21.35 13.66 -1.68
N ARG A 141 -21.76 14.55 -0.79
CA ARG A 141 -20.97 14.85 0.41
C ARG A 141 -21.20 13.73 1.41
N THR A 142 -20.15 13.21 2.02
CA THR A 142 -20.22 12.05 2.91
C THR A 142 -19.48 12.31 4.18
N SER A 143 -20.12 12.05 5.33
CA SER A 143 -19.46 12.01 6.62
C SER A 143 -18.95 10.59 6.89
N TYR A 144 -17.86 10.50 7.64
CA TYR A 144 -17.20 9.24 7.98
C TYR A 144 -17.18 9.03 9.48
N ARG A 145 -17.16 7.76 9.87
CA ARG A 145 -16.87 7.29 11.21
C ARG A 145 -15.62 6.44 11.14
N ILE A 146 -14.56 6.87 11.81
CA ILE A 146 -13.30 6.14 11.92
C ILE A 146 -13.33 5.33 13.22
N THR A 147 -13.44 4.02 13.11
CA THR A 147 -13.33 3.11 14.26
C THR A 147 -11.88 2.66 14.40
N VAL A 148 -11.22 3.07 15.48
CA VAL A 148 -9.86 2.66 15.80
C VAL A 148 -9.91 1.39 16.64
N ARG A 149 -9.28 0.32 16.15
CA ARG A 149 -9.19 -0.99 16.80
C ARG A 149 -7.74 -1.32 17.12
N GLU A 150 -7.52 -1.97 18.25
CA GLU A 150 -6.22 -2.60 18.53
C GLU A 150 -6.03 -3.81 17.62
N ALA A 151 -4.90 -3.88 16.91
CA ALA A 151 -4.63 -4.99 15.98
C ALA A 151 -4.52 -6.33 16.72
N HIS A 152 -3.89 -6.32 17.90
CA HIS A 152 -3.65 -7.50 18.73
C HIS A 152 -4.92 -8.18 19.25
N SER A 153 -5.89 -7.37 19.71
CA SER A 153 -7.09 -7.88 20.40
C SER A 153 -8.40 -7.65 19.64
N GLY A 154 -8.38 -6.83 18.57
CA GLY A 154 -9.56 -6.41 17.80
C GLY A 154 -10.47 -5.43 18.55
N LYS A 155 -10.13 -5.10 19.81
CA LYS A 155 -10.93 -4.24 20.68
C LYS A 155 -11.01 -2.82 20.10
N VAL A 156 -12.21 -2.24 20.12
CA VAL A 156 -12.40 -0.83 19.80
C VAL A 156 -11.73 0.03 20.87
N VAL A 157 -10.79 0.87 20.44
CA VAL A 157 -10.08 1.86 21.25
C VAL A 157 -10.80 3.20 21.19
N ALA A 158 -11.28 3.60 20.00
CA ALA A 158 -12.02 4.83 19.82
C ALA A 158 -12.89 4.80 18.56
N THR A 159 -13.83 5.74 18.50
CA THR A 159 -14.66 6.01 17.32
C THR A 159 -14.70 7.53 17.11
N ILE A 160 -14.23 7.98 15.94
CA ILE A 160 -14.01 9.40 15.65
C ILE A 160 -14.86 9.80 14.44
N PRO A 161 -15.74 10.82 14.55
CA PRO A 161 -16.43 11.37 13.39
C PRO A 161 -15.49 12.25 12.56
N VAL A 162 -15.57 12.14 11.25
CA VAL A 162 -14.85 13.01 10.31
C VAL A 162 -15.84 13.51 9.25
N ASP A 163 -15.92 14.83 9.10
CA ASP A 163 -16.69 15.47 8.03
C ASP A 163 -15.70 16.05 7.00
N PRO A 164 -15.45 15.34 5.89
CA PRO A 164 -14.65 15.85 4.79
C PRO A 164 -15.17 17.20 4.33
N ALA A 165 -14.25 18.15 4.12
CA ALA A 165 -14.60 19.30 3.30
C ALA A 165 -14.97 18.77 1.89
N ALA A 166 -15.97 19.37 1.25
CA ALA A 166 -16.34 19.02 -0.11
C ALA A 166 -15.22 19.42 -1.07
N ALA A 167 -14.19 18.59 -1.18
CA ALA A 167 -13.30 18.57 -2.31
C ALA A 167 -14.15 18.13 -3.51
N GLY A 168 -14.09 18.86 -4.62
CA GLY A 168 -14.87 18.56 -5.81
C GLY A 168 -14.59 17.18 -6.40
N CYS A 169 -14.99 16.98 -7.64
CA CYS A 169 -14.86 15.69 -8.28
C CYS A 169 -13.42 15.15 -8.25
N PRO A 170 -13.20 13.92 -7.75
CA PRO A 170 -11.89 13.26 -7.80
C PRO A 170 -11.43 13.11 -9.26
N THR A 171 -10.12 13.03 -9.47
CA THR A 171 -9.53 12.87 -10.80
C THR A 171 -9.74 11.47 -11.38
N SER A 172 -9.98 10.47 -10.54
CA SER A 172 -10.30 9.10 -10.94
C SER A 172 -11.16 8.40 -9.88
N VAL A 173 -12.04 7.51 -10.32
CA VAL A 173 -12.90 6.67 -9.47
C VAL A 173 -13.08 5.30 -10.08
N LYS A 174 -13.18 4.26 -9.24
CA LYS A 174 -13.65 2.95 -9.66
C LYS A 174 -15.16 2.91 -9.47
N VAL A 175 -15.90 2.64 -10.55
CA VAL A 175 -17.36 2.62 -10.52
C VAL A 175 -17.93 1.35 -11.12
N ALA A 176 -18.94 0.78 -10.49
CA ALA A 176 -19.85 -0.16 -11.14
C ALA A 176 -20.86 0.66 -11.96
N TRP A 177 -20.85 0.51 -13.28
CA TRP A 177 -21.56 1.41 -14.21
C TRP A 177 -23.06 1.54 -13.97
N SER A 178 -23.72 0.55 -13.36
CA SER A 178 -25.12 0.68 -12.94
C SER A 178 -25.19 1.31 -11.54
N GLY A 179 -25.65 2.56 -11.44
CA GLY A 179 -25.86 3.24 -10.15
C GLY A 179 -24.59 3.80 -9.52
N ALA A 180 -23.60 4.18 -10.33
CA ALA A 180 -22.38 4.83 -9.86
C ALA A 180 -22.69 6.13 -9.10
N GLU A 181 -22.09 6.32 -7.93
CA GLU A 181 -22.21 7.52 -7.10
C GLU A 181 -20.84 7.90 -6.53
N VAL A 182 -20.37 9.12 -6.72
CA VAL A 182 -19.07 9.57 -6.19
C VAL A 182 -19.26 10.23 -4.83
N PHE A 183 -18.31 10.03 -3.92
CA PHE A 183 -18.35 10.57 -2.55
C PHE A 183 -17.14 11.45 -2.25
N SER A 184 -17.33 12.50 -1.45
CA SER A 184 -16.22 13.23 -0.84
C SER A 184 -15.44 12.30 0.10
N ALA A 185 -14.11 12.27 0.02
CA ALA A 185 -13.26 11.50 0.93
C ALA A 185 -12.51 12.43 1.92
N PRO A 186 -12.19 11.97 3.15
CA PRO A 186 -11.33 12.72 4.06
C PRO A 186 -9.98 13.01 3.41
N THR A 187 -9.48 14.24 3.56
CA THR A 187 -8.10 14.56 3.17
C THR A 187 -7.09 13.93 4.14
N ASP A 188 -5.84 13.76 3.70
CA ASP A 188 -4.74 13.27 4.55
C ASP A 188 -4.61 14.05 5.85
N ARG A 189 -4.66 15.38 5.78
CA ARG A 189 -4.61 16.26 6.96
C ARG A 189 -5.80 16.02 7.89
N GLN A 190 -7.00 15.74 7.38
CA GLN A 190 -8.15 15.41 8.21
C GLN A 190 -7.99 14.04 8.89
N LEU A 191 -7.42 13.05 8.20
CA LEU A 191 -7.11 11.75 8.80
C LEU A 191 -6.04 11.85 9.88
N VAL A 192 -4.94 12.57 9.61
CA VAL A 192 -3.87 12.83 10.58
C VAL A 192 -4.43 13.57 11.79
N SER A 193 -5.21 14.64 11.57
CA SER A 193 -5.83 15.40 12.66
C SER A 193 -6.81 14.56 13.47
N ALA A 194 -7.57 13.67 12.84
CA ALA A 194 -8.51 12.79 13.55
C ALA A 194 -7.78 11.77 14.43
N LEU A 195 -6.60 11.31 14.00
CA LEU A 195 -5.83 10.25 14.67
C LEU A 195 -4.71 10.78 15.57
N ALA A 196 -4.52 12.09 15.65
CA ALA A 196 -3.43 12.74 16.38
C ALA A 196 -3.31 12.28 17.84
N ALA A 197 -4.42 11.99 18.53
CA ALA A 197 -4.40 11.49 19.91
C ALA A 197 -3.67 10.14 20.07
N PHE A 198 -3.52 9.37 18.99
CA PHE A 198 -2.80 8.10 18.96
C PHE A 198 -1.43 8.22 18.30
N THR A 199 -1.30 9.14 17.34
CA THR A 199 -0.13 9.24 16.46
C THR A 199 0.81 10.39 16.79
N SER A 200 0.49 11.21 17.80
CA SER A 200 1.36 12.30 18.23
C SER A 200 1.70 12.19 19.72
N TRP A 201 2.95 12.52 20.05
CA TRP A 201 3.41 12.65 21.43
C TRP A 201 3.32 14.12 21.85
N ASP A 202 2.61 14.40 22.94
CA ASP A 202 2.44 15.77 23.47
C ASP A 202 3.62 16.25 24.33
N GLY A 203 4.69 15.45 24.42
CA GLY A 203 5.87 15.76 25.23
C GLY A 203 5.74 15.37 26.70
N THR A 204 4.64 14.73 27.12
CA THR A 204 4.46 14.26 28.50
C THR A 204 4.75 12.76 28.61
N GLY A 205 5.54 12.37 29.62
CA GLY A 205 6.03 10.99 29.80
C GLY A 205 7.44 10.74 29.25
N THR A 206 7.95 9.53 29.41
CA THR A 206 9.27 9.13 28.90
C THR A 206 9.18 8.92 27.39
N SER A 207 9.93 9.69 26.58
CA SER A 207 10.08 9.42 25.15
C SER A 207 10.44 7.94 24.94
N PRO A 208 9.79 7.21 24.00
CA PRO A 208 10.25 5.88 23.66
C PRO A 208 11.71 5.98 23.22
N PRO A 209 12.61 5.07 23.65
CA PRO A 209 13.88 4.92 22.98
C PRO A 209 13.58 4.58 21.51
N ALA A 210 14.31 5.19 20.58
CA ALA A 210 14.32 4.79 19.18
C ALA A 210 14.80 3.34 19.13
N GLY A 211 13.87 2.40 19.19
CA GLY A 211 14.17 0.98 19.21
C GLY A 211 14.78 0.59 17.87
N GLU A 212 16.07 0.29 17.87
CA GLU A 212 16.71 -0.50 16.82
C GLU A 212 15.84 -1.74 16.54
N PRO A 213 15.65 -2.14 15.27
CA PRO A 213 14.81 -3.28 14.94
C PRO A 213 15.31 -4.54 15.64
N ALA A 214 14.50 -5.11 16.53
CA ALA A 214 14.72 -6.47 16.99
C ALA A 214 14.56 -7.42 15.79
N ASP A 215 15.58 -8.24 15.54
CA ASP A 215 15.57 -9.29 14.53
C ASP A 215 14.40 -10.26 14.78
N ILE A 216 13.49 -10.33 13.82
CA ILE A 216 12.42 -11.33 13.77
C ILE A 216 13.02 -12.61 13.17
N PRO A 217 12.97 -13.77 13.85
CA PRO A 217 13.44 -15.02 13.27
C PRO A 217 12.63 -15.38 12.02
N ALA A 218 13.32 -15.64 10.91
CA ALA A 218 12.70 -16.07 9.66
C ALA A 218 12.04 -17.46 9.84
N PRO A 219 10.80 -17.66 9.34
CA PRO A 219 10.22 -18.99 9.28
C PRO A 219 10.96 -19.86 8.26
N ALA A 220 11.13 -21.13 8.61
CA ALA A 220 11.83 -22.11 7.81
C ALA A 220 11.10 -22.45 6.50
N ALA A 221 11.90 -22.49 5.42
CA ALA A 221 11.71 -23.20 4.15
C ALA A 221 10.42 -22.92 3.34
N ALA A 222 10.55 -22.06 2.33
CA ALA A 222 9.72 -22.08 1.12
C ALA A 222 10.55 -22.63 -0.06
N PRO A 223 9.95 -23.39 -1.01
CA PRO A 223 10.67 -24.02 -2.09
C PRO A 223 11.12 -23.02 -3.17
N VAL A 224 12.22 -23.36 -3.84
CA VAL A 224 12.82 -22.64 -4.96
C VAL A 224 11.92 -22.74 -6.20
N VAL A 225 11.51 -21.60 -6.77
CA VAL A 225 10.83 -21.54 -8.08
C VAL A 225 11.85 -21.11 -9.14
N ALA A 226 11.88 -21.83 -10.27
CA ALA A 226 12.76 -21.55 -11.40
C ALA A 226 12.53 -20.14 -11.97
N GLY A 227 13.63 -19.48 -12.36
CA GLY A 227 13.71 -18.03 -12.54
C GLY A 227 12.66 -17.38 -13.45
N SER A 228 12.16 -16.23 -13.01
CA SER A 228 11.10 -15.43 -13.64
C SER A 228 11.57 -14.51 -14.76
N VAL A 229 12.80 -14.62 -15.25
CA VAL A 229 13.29 -13.79 -16.38
C VAL A 229 13.66 -14.67 -17.56
N ARG A 230 12.97 -14.47 -18.69
CA ARG A 230 13.28 -15.08 -19.99
C ARG A 230 13.99 -14.04 -20.84
N MET A 231 15.16 -14.37 -21.39
CA MET A 231 15.96 -13.39 -22.12
C MET A 231 16.29 -13.81 -23.54
N THR A 232 16.22 -12.85 -24.46
CA THR A 232 16.73 -12.95 -25.83
C THR A 232 17.66 -11.77 -26.15
N THR A 233 18.50 -11.93 -27.17
CA THR A 233 19.40 -10.89 -27.66
C THR A 233 19.17 -10.67 -29.16
N ALA A 234 19.27 -9.41 -29.62
CA ALA A 234 19.30 -9.13 -31.05
C ALA A 234 20.56 -9.71 -31.69
N ALA A 235 20.51 -10.01 -33.00
CA ALA A 235 21.61 -10.69 -33.72
C ALA A 235 22.97 -9.97 -33.63
N ALA A 236 22.97 -8.66 -33.40
CA ALA A 236 24.18 -7.84 -33.27
C ALA A 236 24.71 -7.73 -31.82
N VAL A 237 24.03 -8.31 -30.84
CA VAL A 237 24.41 -8.28 -29.43
C VAL A 237 25.13 -9.58 -29.09
N ASP A 238 26.37 -9.47 -28.61
CA ASP A 238 27.13 -10.62 -28.11
C ASP A 238 26.62 -11.05 -26.72
N PRO A 239 25.95 -12.22 -26.59
CA PRO A 239 25.44 -12.69 -25.30
C PRO A 239 26.55 -13.11 -24.33
N THR A 240 27.79 -13.30 -24.80
CA THR A 240 28.92 -13.71 -23.96
C THR A 240 29.61 -12.54 -23.27
N SER A 241 29.31 -11.31 -23.71
CA SER A 241 29.88 -10.08 -23.20
C SER A 241 29.65 -9.92 -21.68
N PRO A 242 30.68 -9.53 -20.91
CA PRO A 242 30.57 -9.39 -19.45
C PRO A 242 29.49 -8.38 -19.04
N VAL A 243 29.33 -7.27 -19.79
CA VAL A 243 28.28 -6.28 -19.49
C VAL A 243 26.87 -6.86 -19.67
N ILE A 244 26.66 -7.71 -20.68
CA ILE A 244 25.38 -8.37 -20.88
C ILE A 244 25.09 -9.35 -19.75
N ARG A 245 26.12 -10.10 -19.30
CA ARG A 245 25.98 -11.02 -18.17
C ARG A 245 25.58 -10.30 -16.88
N ASP A 246 26.20 -9.16 -16.58
CA ASP A 246 25.91 -8.40 -15.37
C ASP A 246 24.55 -7.68 -15.46
N HIS A 247 24.18 -7.15 -16.63
CA HIS A 247 22.84 -6.63 -16.91
C HIS A 247 21.75 -7.67 -16.64
N LEU A 248 22.02 -8.92 -17.00
CA LEU A 248 21.08 -10.02 -16.76
C LEU A 248 20.97 -10.39 -15.31
N ALA A 249 22.10 -10.46 -14.60
CA ALA A 249 22.09 -10.74 -13.18
C ALA A 249 21.36 -9.63 -12.40
N PHE A 250 21.50 -8.37 -12.84
CA PHE A 250 20.69 -7.26 -12.34
C PHE A 250 19.19 -7.49 -12.54
N TRP A 251 18.73 -7.79 -13.76
CA TRP A 251 17.30 -8.02 -14.02
C TRP A 251 16.73 -9.24 -13.30
N ALA A 252 17.50 -10.32 -13.20
CA ALA A 252 17.09 -11.52 -12.47
C ALA A 252 16.86 -11.22 -10.98
N THR A 253 17.80 -10.53 -10.33
CA THR A 253 17.67 -10.14 -8.92
C THR A 253 16.54 -9.12 -8.71
N PHE A 254 16.42 -8.13 -9.60
CA PHE A 254 15.36 -7.13 -9.55
C PHE A 254 13.95 -7.75 -9.71
N ALA A 255 13.77 -8.64 -10.69
CA ALA A 255 12.50 -9.35 -10.91
C ALA A 255 12.15 -10.29 -9.75
N ALA A 256 13.13 -11.02 -9.21
CA ALA A 256 12.92 -11.87 -8.05
C ALA A 256 12.47 -11.05 -6.82
N ILE A 257 13.03 -9.85 -6.64
CA ILE A 257 12.58 -8.94 -5.59
C ILE A 257 11.17 -8.43 -5.88
N GLN A 258 10.83 -8.06 -7.13
CA GLN A 258 9.45 -7.70 -7.49
C GLN A 258 8.44 -8.81 -7.11
N GLU A 259 8.83 -10.07 -7.27
CA GLU A 259 8.04 -11.26 -6.90
C GLU A 259 7.97 -11.54 -5.39
N GLY A 260 8.70 -10.77 -4.58
CA GLY A 260 8.71 -10.87 -3.13
C GLY A 260 9.84 -11.73 -2.55
N ASN A 261 10.81 -12.19 -3.36
CA ASN A 261 11.98 -12.90 -2.86
C ASN A 261 12.97 -11.92 -2.21
N ARG A 262 12.78 -11.68 -0.90
CA ARG A 262 13.60 -10.74 -0.12
C ARG A 262 15.04 -11.21 0.07
N ALA A 263 15.34 -12.51 -0.06
CA ALA A 263 16.70 -13.03 0.08
C ALA A 263 17.63 -12.47 -1.02
N GLU A 264 17.07 -12.09 -2.18
CA GLU A 264 17.81 -11.52 -3.30
C GLU A 264 18.17 -10.04 -3.10
N PHE A 265 17.69 -9.38 -2.03
CA PHE A 265 17.97 -7.96 -1.82
C PHE A 265 19.48 -7.67 -1.65
N SER A 266 20.22 -8.54 -0.96
CA SER A 266 21.68 -8.40 -0.87
C SER A 266 22.33 -8.57 -2.25
N ALA A 267 21.84 -9.52 -3.05
CA ALA A 267 22.35 -9.75 -4.39
C ALA A 267 22.08 -8.56 -5.33
N LEU A 268 20.94 -7.88 -5.20
CA LEU A 268 20.67 -6.63 -5.91
C LEU A 268 21.59 -5.51 -5.44
N ARG A 269 21.78 -5.33 -4.13
CA ARG A 269 22.68 -4.30 -3.57
C ARG A 269 24.11 -4.43 -4.13
N ASP A 270 24.60 -5.65 -4.32
CA ASP A 270 25.95 -5.90 -4.83
C ASP A 270 26.08 -5.65 -6.35
N ARG A 271 24.96 -5.39 -7.06
CA ARG A 271 24.89 -5.24 -8.52
C ARG A 271 24.48 -3.84 -8.97
N VAL A 272 24.22 -2.95 -8.02
CA VAL A 272 23.65 -1.63 -8.26
C VAL A 272 24.48 -0.61 -7.51
N ASP A 273 24.73 0.54 -8.14
CA ASP A 273 25.30 1.68 -7.45
C ASP A 273 24.42 2.13 -6.26
N PRO A 274 25.01 2.54 -5.11
CA PRO A 274 24.25 2.95 -3.93
C PRO A 274 23.22 4.05 -4.18
N GLU A 275 23.54 5.04 -5.03
CA GLU A 275 22.60 6.12 -5.36
C GLU A 275 21.41 5.57 -6.16
N PHE A 276 21.68 4.66 -7.09
CA PHE A 276 20.64 4.05 -7.92
C PHE A 276 19.77 3.05 -7.15
N LEU A 277 20.30 2.40 -6.11
CA LEU A 277 19.52 1.48 -5.26
C LEU A 277 18.33 2.18 -4.59
N GLY A 278 18.47 3.46 -4.19
CA GLY A 278 17.36 4.27 -3.66
C GLY A 278 16.22 4.47 -4.68
N THR A 279 16.58 4.69 -5.94
CA THR A 279 15.61 4.80 -7.04
C THR A 279 14.91 3.45 -7.29
N LEU A 280 15.66 2.35 -7.32
CA LEU A 280 15.09 1.02 -7.54
C LEU A 280 14.13 0.59 -6.44
N THR A 281 14.47 0.86 -5.17
CA THR A 281 13.57 0.59 -4.05
C THR A 281 12.28 1.40 -4.14
N THR A 282 12.36 2.67 -4.53
CA THR A 282 11.19 3.50 -4.83
C THR A 282 10.32 2.89 -5.94
N ILE A 283 10.93 2.43 -7.05
CA ILE A 283 10.20 1.78 -8.16
C ILE A 283 9.57 0.45 -7.71
N LEU A 284 10.27 -0.34 -6.91
CA LEU A 284 9.75 -1.60 -6.36
C LEU A 284 8.53 -1.34 -5.47
N ASP A 285 8.60 -0.33 -4.63
CA ASP A 285 7.50 0.05 -3.74
C ASP A 285 6.31 0.59 -4.52
N GLN A 286 6.55 1.42 -5.53
CA GLN A 286 5.51 1.88 -6.47
C GLN A 286 4.86 0.70 -7.19
N SER A 287 5.65 -0.21 -7.77
CA SER A 287 5.16 -1.37 -8.52
C SER A 287 4.36 -2.34 -7.66
N ARG A 288 4.74 -2.53 -6.38
CA ARG A 288 4.00 -3.37 -5.43
C ARG A 288 2.76 -2.68 -4.88
N SER A 289 2.71 -1.36 -4.94
CA SER A 289 1.58 -0.56 -4.47
C SER A 289 0.48 -0.37 -5.51
N ASP A 290 0.73 -0.73 -6.78
CA ASP A 290 -0.21 -0.59 -7.89
C ASP A 290 -1.29 -1.70 -7.86
N PRO A 291 -2.55 -1.40 -7.49
CA PRO A 291 -3.57 -2.42 -7.25
C PRO A 291 -4.01 -3.10 -8.55
N GLY A 292 -3.75 -4.40 -8.66
CA GLY A 292 -4.10 -5.21 -9.84
C GLY A 292 -2.93 -5.46 -10.78
N ARG A 293 -1.75 -4.92 -10.48
CA ARG A 293 -0.50 -5.28 -11.14
C ARG A 293 0.10 -6.50 -10.45
N SER A 294 -0.02 -7.68 -11.07
CA SER A 294 0.75 -8.84 -10.64
C SER A 294 2.21 -8.68 -11.05
N THR A 295 3.10 -8.75 -10.07
CA THR A 295 4.54 -8.87 -10.30
C THR A 295 5.01 -10.31 -10.38
N ARG A 296 4.09 -11.29 -10.48
CA ARG A 296 4.41 -12.72 -10.60
C ARG A 296 4.36 -13.17 -12.05
N GLY A 297 5.30 -14.02 -12.44
CA GLY A 297 5.35 -14.64 -13.77
C GLY A 297 6.48 -14.08 -14.63
N PRO A 298 6.70 -14.66 -15.82
CA PRO A 298 7.89 -14.41 -16.60
C PRO A 298 7.96 -12.97 -17.14
N LEU A 299 9.05 -12.28 -16.79
CA LEU A 299 9.53 -11.07 -17.42
C LEU A 299 10.33 -11.44 -18.65
N HIS A 300 9.89 -11.01 -19.84
CA HIS A 300 10.65 -11.20 -21.06
C HIS A 300 11.53 -10.00 -21.32
N LEU A 301 12.84 -10.21 -21.36
CA LEU A 301 13.82 -9.17 -21.62
C LEU A 301 14.49 -9.44 -22.97
N MET A 302 14.37 -8.51 -23.92
CA MET A 302 15.12 -8.57 -25.16
C MET A 302 16.17 -7.46 -25.20
N VAL A 303 17.45 -7.83 -25.17
CA VAL A 303 18.54 -6.84 -25.32
C VAL A 303 18.66 -6.46 -26.80
N THR A 304 18.42 -5.18 -27.09
CA THR A 304 18.36 -4.63 -28.45
C THR A 304 19.65 -3.95 -28.89
N GLY A 305 20.49 -3.52 -27.94
CA GLY A 305 21.75 -2.87 -28.26
C GLY A 305 22.62 -2.64 -27.05
N VAL A 306 23.91 -2.47 -27.30
CA VAL A 306 24.92 -2.06 -26.32
C VAL A 306 25.68 -0.89 -26.93
N SER A 307 25.79 0.20 -26.20
CA SER A 307 26.57 1.37 -26.61
C SER A 307 27.47 1.81 -25.47
N GLN A 308 28.57 2.48 -25.78
CA GLN A 308 29.51 2.97 -24.78
C GLN A 308 29.70 4.47 -24.97
N GLU A 309 29.57 5.23 -23.88
CA GLU A 309 29.75 6.67 -23.87
C GLU A 309 30.40 7.10 -22.56
N ASN A 310 31.49 7.87 -22.64
CA ASN A 310 32.19 8.44 -21.48
C ASN A 310 32.54 7.41 -20.38
N GLY A 311 32.95 6.20 -20.78
CA GLY A 311 33.33 5.13 -19.86
C GLY A 311 32.14 4.39 -19.19
N ALA A 312 30.91 4.79 -19.48
CA ALA A 312 29.70 4.05 -19.13
C ALA A 312 29.21 3.22 -20.33
N VAL A 313 28.61 2.07 -20.05
CA VAL A 313 27.99 1.21 -21.05
C VAL A 313 26.48 1.29 -20.90
N ALA A 314 25.78 1.70 -21.95
CA ALA A 314 24.32 1.70 -21.99
C ALA A 314 23.80 0.43 -22.67
N VAL A 315 22.95 -0.30 -21.97
CA VAL A 315 22.29 -1.51 -22.47
C VAL A 315 20.82 -1.20 -22.73
N ASP A 316 20.42 -1.21 -24.00
CA ASP A 316 19.06 -0.92 -24.44
C ASP A 316 18.26 -2.22 -24.48
N SER A 317 17.16 -2.30 -23.73
CA SER A 317 16.33 -3.50 -23.64
C SER A 317 14.85 -3.21 -23.88
N CYS A 318 14.17 -4.17 -24.48
CA CYS A 318 12.72 -4.27 -24.48
C CYS A 318 12.30 -5.16 -23.31
N VAL A 319 11.46 -4.62 -22.44
CA VAL A 319 10.86 -5.34 -21.33
C VAL A 319 9.42 -5.63 -21.71
N ASP A 320 9.06 -6.90 -21.73
CA ASP A 320 7.72 -7.39 -22.01
C ASP A 320 7.18 -8.11 -20.75
N GLU A 321 6.20 -7.47 -20.12
CA GLU A 321 5.50 -7.96 -18.92
C GLU A 321 4.18 -8.69 -19.25
N THR A 322 3.87 -8.92 -20.53
CA THR A 322 2.55 -9.41 -20.98
C THR A 322 2.14 -10.75 -20.36
N GLU A 323 3.11 -11.63 -20.06
CA GLU A 323 2.86 -12.95 -19.47
C GLU A 323 2.80 -12.96 -17.93
N ARG A 324 2.88 -11.81 -17.26
CA ARG A 324 2.72 -11.75 -15.79
C ARG A 324 1.27 -12.07 -15.39
N GLU A 325 1.09 -12.83 -14.30
CA GLU A 325 -0.13 -13.58 -13.92
C GLU A 325 -1.41 -12.74 -13.71
N THR A 326 -1.36 -11.40 -13.80
CA THR A 326 -2.54 -10.53 -13.85
C THR A 326 -2.11 -9.11 -14.20
N ILE A 327 -2.21 -8.75 -15.49
CA ILE A 327 -2.36 -7.35 -15.93
C ILE A 327 -3.83 -7.18 -16.26
N ARG A 328 -4.65 -6.77 -15.29
CA ARG A 328 -5.96 -6.20 -15.64
C ARG A 328 -5.69 -4.84 -16.27
N GLN A 329 -5.81 -4.78 -17.60
CA GLN A 329 -6.02 -3.59 -18.43
C GLN A 329 -5.40 -2.29 -17.89
N SER A 330 -4.22 -1.93 -18.37
CA SER A 330 -3.77 -0.55 -18.38
C SER A 330 -4.72 0.28 -19.27
N GLU A 331 -5.77 0.83 -18.67
CA GLU A 331 -6.49 1.97 -19.24
C GLU A 331 -5.68 3.24 -18.96
N PRO A 332 -5.44 4.10 -19.97
CA PRO A 332 -6.34 4.39 -21.09
C PRO A 332 -5.88 3.86 -22.47
N THR A 333 -4.83 3.04 -22.58
CA THR A 333 -4.26 2.69 -23.90
C THR A 333 -4.85 1.44 -24.56
N GLY A 334 -5.54 0.57 -23.81
CA GLY A 334 -6.12 -0.66 -24.36
C GLY A 334 -5.10 -1.72 -24.78
N GLU A 335 -3.82 -1.54 -24.45
CA GLU A 335 -2.77 -2.52 -24.71
C GLU A 335 -2.78 -3.62 -23.64
N ILE A 336 -2.86 -4.88 -24.08
CA ILE A 336 -2.72 -6.05 -23.20
C ILE A 336 -1.21 -6.31 -23.05
N GLY A 337 -0.69 -5.97 -21.88
CA GLY A 337 0.73 -6.10 -21.54
C GLY A 337 1.50 -4.81 -21.69
N ILE A 338 2.37 -4.51 -20.72
CA ILE A 338 3.24 -3.32 -20.76
C ILE A 338 4.52 -3.73 -21.46
N ARG A 339 4.67 -3.34 -22.73
CA ARG A 339 5.95 -3.38 -23.44
C ARG A 339 6.58 -2.00 -23.39
N HIS A 340 7.74 -1.92 -22.77
CA HIS A 340 8.47 -0.66 -22.69
C HIS A 340 9.94 -0.88 -23.03
N ARG A 341 10.54 0.14 -23.65
CA ARG A 341 11.99 0.18 -23.82
C ARG A 341 12.59 0.93 -22.66
N LEU A 342 13.66 0.38 -22.13
CA LEU A 342 14.53 1.12 -21.23
C LEU A 342 15.98 1.00 -21.65
N ARG A 343 16.73 2.00 -21.21
CA ARG A 343 18.18 2.01 -21.21
C ARG A 343 18.67 1.84 -19.79
N VAL A 344 19.52 0.84 -19.55
CA VAL A 344 20.22 0.68 -18.27
C VAL A 344 21.66 1.15 -18.46
N THR A 345 22.08 2.12 -17.66
CA THR A 345 23.46 2.58 -17.65
C THR A 345 24.28 1.74 -16.69
N MET A 346 25.35 1.14 -17.19
CA MET A 346 26.26 0.30 -16.43
C MET A 346 27.65 0.94 -16.34
N ARG A 347 28.28 0.83 -15.17
CA ARG A 347 29.67 1.30 -14.95
C ARG A 347 30.54 0.16 -14.46
N GLN A 348 31.78 0.12 -14.95
CA GLN A 348 32.74 -0.88 -14.51
C GLN A 348 33.11 -0.65 -13.04
N ALA A 349 33.15 -1.73 -12.26
CA ALA A 349 33.53 -1.76 -10.87
C ALA A 349 34.49 -2.93 -10.59
N ALA A 350 34.98 -3.02 -9.34
CA ALA A 350 35.78 -4.17 -8.90
C ALA A 350 34.90 -5.42 -8.88
N GLY A 351 35.03 -6.27 -9.90
CA GLY A 351 34.30 -7.53 -10.00
C GLY A 351 33.23 -7.61 -11.10
N GLY A 352 33.01 -6.55 -11.88
CA GLY A 352 32.04 -6.57 -12.99
C GLY A 352 31.52 -5.19 -13.36
N TYR A 353 30.29 -5.15 -13.87
CA TYR A 353 29.54 -3.94 -14.15
C TYR A 353 28.39 -3.76 -13.17
N LEU A 354 28.21 -2.55 -12.65
CA LEU A 354 27.10 -2.18 -11.78
C LEU A 354 26.07 -1.35 -12.56
N ALA A 355 24.79 -1.61 -12.34
CA ALA A 355 23.73 -0.74 -12.84
C ALA A 355 23.73 0.58 -12.06
N THR A 356 23.61 1.71 -12.76
CA THR A 356 23.76 3.06 -12.20
C THR A 356 22.61 4.00 -12.54
N GLY A 357 21.69 3.58 -13.40
CA GLY A 357 20.56 4.41 -13.77
C GLY A 357 19.66 3.79 -14.83
N PHE A 358 18.47 4.37 -14.94
CA PHE A 358 17.54 4.15 -16.05
C PHE A 358 17.39 5.43 -16.86
N ALA A 359 17.20 5.28 -18.16
CA ALA A 359 16.77 6.32 -19.05
C ALA A 359 15.80 5.75 -20.08
N ASP A 360 15.03 6.62 -20.73
CA ASP A 360 14.29 6.23 -21.93
C ASP A 360 15.30 5.85 -23.02
N ALA A 361 15.12 4.68 -23.62
CA ALA A 361 15.90 4.32 -24.80
C ALA A 361 15.47 5.21 -25.99
N PRO A 362 16.33 5.44 -26.99
CA PRO A 362 15.98 6.19 -28.19
C PRO A 362 14.68 5.65 -28.81
N PRO A 363 13.77 6.53 -29.30
CA PRO A 363 12.44 6.13 -29.74
C PRO A 363 12.53 5.16 -30.93
N ALA A 364 12.20 3.89 -30.67
CA ALA A 364 11.89 2.89 -31.69
C ALA A 364 11.01 1.82 -31.03
N ALA A 365 10.12 1.20 -31.80
CA ALA A 365 9.22 0.17 -31.29
C ALA A 365 10.00 -1.07 -30.82
N CYS A 366 9.49 -1.76 -29.79
CA CYS A 366 9.99 -3.08 -29.49
C CYS A 366 9.69 -4.02 -30.66
N PRO A 367 10.68 -4.75 -31.18
CA PRO A 367 10.42 -5.76 -32.19
C PRO A 367 9.46 -6.81 -31.61
N PRO A 368 8.57 -7.39 -32.42
CA PRO A 368 7.69 -8.46 -31.97
C PRO A 368 8.57 -9.64 -31.48
N PRO A 369 8.16 -10.36 -30.43
CA PRO A 369 8.92 -11.50 -29.93
C PRO A 369 9.11 -12.52 -31.07
N THR A 370 10.36 -12.72 -31.49
CA THR A 370 10.71 -13.73 -32.49
C THR A 370 10.79 -15.08 -31.82
N GLY A 371 9.72 -15.87 -31.96
CA GLY A 371 9.66 -17.27 -31.50
C GLY A 371 8.46 -17.54 -30.61
N LYS A 372 7.77 -18.66 -30.85
CA LYS A 372 6.79 -19.18 -29.89
C LYS A 372 7.56 -19.58 -28.64
N VAL A 373 7.25 -18.95 -27.52
CA VAL A 373 7.76 -19.36 -26.22
C VAL A 373 6.86 -20.50 -25.72
N GLY A 374 7.43 -21.70 -25.61
CA GLY A 374 6.81 -22.87 -24.99
C GLY A 374 7.05 -22.92 -23.49
#